data_AF-A0A931T2Q0-F1
#
_entry.id   AF-A0A931T2Q0-F1
#
_cell.length_a   1.000
_cell.length_b   1.000
_cell.length_c   1.000
_cell.angle_alpha   90.00
_cell.angle_beta   90.00
_cell.angle_gamma   90.00
#
_symmetry.space_group_name_H-M   'P 1'
#
loop_
_entity.id
_entity.type
_entity.pdbx_description
1 polymer ?
#
loop_
_entity_poly.entity_id
_entity_poly.type
_entity_poly.pdbx_seq_one_letter_code
_entity_poly.pdbx_strand_id
1 'polypeptide(L)'
;MLLSIHIAAGELEIGPERSLTLTNRNTGLSPLVLARIAGFLYLIVIVGGAFAELIVRQRLIVTQDAAATAQKILANEQLFRWGFVAELVPLLCNMLLAVIFYELFAIVNRRIATLVVYCSLVGSAIEGADLVNHMAPLILLKRGEKLGIDMSLLQAQAYMTLNLQSIGFAVALVFFGIACLALGYLIYQSRFLPRFIGAFLAVEGFCYLINSFVLFLAPAYAARVFQALMVAALAEIVLCLWLLIRGVNASKWDERAASEASHGDEALSPVLRRGNVVANS
;
A
#
# COMPACT_ATOMS: atom_id res chain seq x y z
N MET A 1 -29.60 27.68 -16.79
CA MET A 1 -29.59 26.48 -17.66
C MET A 1 -29.35 25.28 -16.76
N LEU A 2 -30.42 24.91 -16.05
CA LEU A 2 -30.51 23.81 -15.08
C LEU A 2 -31.48 22.82 -15.72
N LEU A 3 -31.04 21.58 -15.97
CA LEU A 3 -31.89 20.55 -16.53
C LEU A 3 -32.65 19.87 -15.39
N SER A 4 -33.91 20.28 -15.25
CA SER A 4 -34.91 19.67 -14.37
C SER A 4 -35.27 18.26 -14.89
N ILE A 5 -35.18 17.26 -14.02
CA ILE A 5 -35.86 15.96 -14.22
C ILE A 5 -37.08 15.95 -13.32
N HIS A 6 -38.25 16.01 -13.96
CA HIS A 6 -39.57 15.78 -13.39
C HIS A 6 -39.67 14.33 -12.86
N ILE A 7 -40.07 14.16 -11.60
CA ILE A 7 -40.71 12.93 -11.14
C ILE A 7 -42.07 13.32 -10.57
N ALA A 8 -43.11 12.76 -11.20
CA ALA A 8 -44.51 13.03 -10.94
C ALA A 8 -44.93 12.59 -9.53
N ALA A 9 -45.73 13.45 -8.90
CA ALA A 9 -46.48 13.12 -7.68
C ALA A 9 -47.60 12.13 -8.03
N GLY A 10 -47.53 10.94 -7.44
CA GLY A 10 -48.64 10.00 -7.36
C GLY A 10 -49.01 9.85 -5.89
N GLU A 11 -50.18 10.36 -5.52
CA GLU A 11 -50.83 10.05 -4.25
C GLU A 11 -51.14 8.54 -4.21
N LEU A 12 -50.70 7.87 -3.13
CA LEU A 12 -51.07 6.49 -2.87
C LEU A 12 -51.32 6.34 -1.36
N GLU A 13 -52.53 5.85 -1.09
CA GLU A 13 -53.21 5.78 0.19
C GLU A 13 -52.38 5.10 1.30
N ILE A 14 -52.44 5.68 2.50
CA ILE A 14 -51.79 5.18 3.70
C ILE A 14 -52.64 4.05 4.31
N GLY A 15 -52.18 2.81 4.16
CA GLY A 15 -52.63 1.64 4.93
C GLY A 15 -51.61 1.27 6.04
N PRO A 16 -52.04 0.65 7.16
CA PRO A 16 -51.25 0.62 8.39
C PRO A 16 -50.19 -0.51 8.42
N GLU A 17 -49.06 -0.20 9.06
CA GLU A 17 -48.14 -1.13 9.75
C GLU A 17 -47.57 -2.30 8.93
N ARG A 18 -46.50 -2.00 8.19
CA ARG A 18 -45.30 -2.85 8.19
C ARG A 18 -44.08 -1.95 8.29
N SER A 19 -43.55 -1.81 9.50
CA SER A 19 -42.20 -1.29 9.72
C SER A 19 -41.18 -2.29 9.14
N LEU A 20 -41.03 -2.24 7.83
CA LEU A 20 -39.79 -2.68 7.20
C LEU A 20 -38.73 -1.72 7.71
N THR A 21 -38.03 -2.12 8.76
CA THR A 21 -36.70 -1.59 9.07
C THR A 21 -35.85 -1.86 7.83
N LEU A 22 -35.91 -0.92 6.89
CA LEU A 22 -34.95 -0.76 5.82
C LEU A 22 -33.63 -0.54 6.55
N THR A 23 -32.95 -1.66 6.83
CA THR A 23 -31.55 -1.67 7.21
C THR A 23 -30.90 -0.91 6.09
N ASN A 24 -30.49 0.32 6.37
CA ASN A 24 -29.74 1.15 5.46
C ASN A 24 -28.41 0.43 5.26
N ARG A 25 -28.40 -0.60 4.41
CA ARG A 25 -27.19 -1.23 3.92
C ARG A 25 -26.57 -0.16 3.06
N ASN A 26 -25.72 0.66 3.70
CA ASN A 26 -24.74 1.46 2.99
C ASN A 26 -24.18 0.57 1.87
N THR A 27 -24.23 1.08 0.65
CA THR A 27 -23.92 0.42 -0.63
C THR A 27 -22.43 0.08 -0.79
N GLY A 28 -21.77 -0.38 0.29
CA GLY A 28 -20.40 -0.85 0.31
C GLY A 28 -20.31 -2.33 -0.05
N LEU A 29 -19.18 -2.71 -0.66
CA LEU A 29 -18.84 -4.12 -0.90
C LEU A 29 -18.76 -4.87 0.43
N SER A 30 -19.15 -6.16 0.42
CA SER A 30 -19.02 -7.02 1.61
C SER A 30 -17.56 -7.04 2.11
N PRO A 31 -17.32 -7.03 3.44
CA PRO A 31 -15.96 -7.07 4.00
C PRO A 31 -15.17 -8.32 3.55
N LEU A 32 -15.86 -9.42 3.24
CA LEU A 32 -15.23 -10.60 2.67
C LEU A 32 -14.74 -10.36 1.24
N VAL A 33 -15.53 -9.69 0.41
CA VAL A 33 -15.16 -9.35 -0.97
C VAL A 33 -13.99 -8.38 -0.97
N LEU A 34 -14.03 -7.35 -0.13
CA LEU A 34 -12.91 -6.43 0.07
C LEU A 34 -11.63 -7.17 0.49
N ALA A 35 -11.73 -8.09 1.44
CA ALA A 35 -10.59 -8.91 1.85
C ALA A 35 -10.01 -9.76 0.71
N ARG A 36 -10.86 -10.33 -0.16
CA ARG A 36 -10.40 -11.11 -1.32
C ARG A 36 -9.71 -10.24 -2.36
N ILE A 37 -10.29 -9.08 -2.67
CA ILE A 37 -9.68 -8.12 -3.60
C ILE A 37 -8.34 -7.65 -3.04
N ALA A 38 -8.28 -7.31 -1.75
CA ALA A 38 -7.03 -6.97 -1.08
C ALA A 38 -6.00 -8.11 -1.23
N GLY A 39 -6.37 -9.35 -0.91
CA GLY A 39 -5.46 -10.49 -1.07
C GLY A 39 -4.93 -10.64 -2.50
N PHE A 40 -5.77 -10.44 -3.52
CA PHE A 40 -5.35 -10.52 -4.92
C PHE A 40 -4.41 -9.37 -5.33
N LEU A 41 -4.70 -8.14 -4.92
CA LEU A 41 -3.82 -7.00 -5.16
C LEU A 41 -2.47 -7.19 -4.45
N TYR A 42 -2.49 -7.70 -3.23
CA TYR A 42 -1.28 -8.02 -2.47
C TYR A 42 -0.43 -9.08 -3.16
N LEU A 43 -1.06 -10.07 -3.78
CA LEU A 43 -0.35 -11.08 -4.57
C LEU A 43 0.36 -10.46 -5.78
N ILE A 44 -0.30 -9.53 -6.49
CA ILE A 44 0.34 -8.81 -7.60
C ILE A 44 1.56 -8.03 -7.10
N VAL A 45 1.45 -7.37 -5.94
CA VAL A 45 2.57 -6.63 -5.33
C VAL A 45 3.74 -7.57 -5.03
N ILE A 46 3.50 -8.69 -4.35
CA ILE A 46 4.54 -9.67 -4.00
C ILE A 46 5.20 -10.26 -5.25
N VAL A 47 4.41 -10.67 -6.24
CA VAL A 47 4.93 -11.29 -7.46
C VAL A 47 5.71 -10.28 -8.30
N GLY A 48 5.22 -9.04 -8.42
CA GLY A 48 5.90 -7.97 -9.13
C GLY A 48 7.24 -7.61 -8.48
N GLY A 49 7.24 -7.40 -7.16
CA GLY A 49 8.45 -7.13 -6.39
C GLY A 49 9.47 -8.28 -6.46
N ALA A 50 9.01 -9.53 -6.32
CA ALA A 50 9.88 -10.70 -6.45
C ALA A 50 10.48 -10.83 -7.86
N PHE A 51 9.71 -10.53 -8.91
CA PHE A 51 10.22 -10.53 -10.28
C PHE A 51 11.28 -9.43 -10.48
N ALA A 52 11.00 -8.20 -10.03
CA ALA A 52 11.93 -7.08 -10.13
C ALA A 52 13.25 -7.37 -9.40
N GLU A 53 13.19 -7.88 -8.17
CA GLU A 53 14.40 -8.12 -7.37
C GLU A 53 15.14 -9.39 -7.79
N LEU A 54 14.45 -10.53 -7.82
CA LEU A 54 15.10 -11.85 -7.97
C LEU A 54 15.46 -12.18 -9.43
N ILE A 55 14.78 -11.57 -10.40
CA ILE A 55 15.00 -11.88 -11.82
C ILE A 55 15.68 -10.70 -12.52
N VAL A 56 15.14 -9.50 -12.41
CA VAL A 56 15.69 -8.35 -13.13
C VAL A 56 16.97 -7.87 -12.47
N ARG A 57 16.94 -7.51 -11.18
CA ARG A 57 18.09 -6.93 -10.47
C ARG A 57 19.27 -7.89 -10.41
N GLN A 58 19.05 -9.14 -9.99
CA GLN A 58 20.10 -10.15 -9.89
C GLN A 58 20.74 -10.50 -11.24
N ARG A 59 19.99 -10.48 -12.34
CA ARG A 59 20.57 -10.76 -13.66
C ARG A 59 21.35 -9.58 -14.20
N LEU A 60 20.84 -8.36 -14.06
CA LEU A 60 21.31 -7.19 -14.80
C LEU A 60 22.37 -6.37 -14.06
N ILE A 61 22.34 -6.31 -12.74
CA ILE A 61 23.29 -5.48 -11.97
C ILE A 61 24.51 -6.31 -11.58
N VAL A 62 25.70 -5.82 -11.91
CA VAL A 62 26.97 -6.37 -11.47
C VAL A 62 27.56 -5.44 -10.40
N THR A 63 27.74 -5.97 -9.20
CA THR A 63 28.21 -5.19 -8.05
C THR A 63 29.59 -4.59 -8.33
N GLN A 64 29.68 -3.26 -8.20
CA GLN A 64 30.91 -2.46 -8.42
C GLN A 64 31.48 -2.52 -9.85
N ASP A 65 30.68 -2.91 -10.84
CA ASP A 65 31.08 -2.93 -12.26
C ASP A 65 30.04 -2.23 -13.14
N ALA A 66 30.29 -0.95 -13.42
CA ALA A 66 29.42 -0.12 -14.24
C ALA A 66 29.40 -0.58 -15.72
N ALA A 67 30.55 -1.02 -16.25
CA ALA A 67 30.67 -1.43 -17.64
C ALA A 67 29.92 -2.74 -17.89
N ALA A 68 30.12 -3.74 -17.04
CA ALA A 68 29.40 -5.02 -17.13
C ALA A 68 27.90 -4.83 -16.90
N THR A 69 27.49 -3.99 -15.95
CA THR A 69 26.07 -3.67 -15.73
C THR A 69 25.43 -3.06 -16.98
N ALA A 70 26.08 -2.04 -17.57
CA ALA A 70 25.58 -1.40 -18.79
C ALA A 70 25.49 -2.38 -19.96
N GLN A 71 26.49 -3.23 -20.15
CA GLN A 71 26.48 -4.26 -21.19
C GLN A 71 25.30 -5.23 -21.02
N LYS A 72 25.05 -5.70 -19.78
CA LYS A 72 23.92 -6.58 -19.49
C LYS A 72 22.56 -5.92 -19.72
N ILE A 73 22.41 -4.65 -19.33
CA ILE A 73 21.18 -3.87 -19.58
C ILE A 73 20.92 -3.73 -21.08
N LEU A 74 21.94 -3.34 -21.86
CA LEU A 74 21.80 -3.19 -23.32
C LEU A 74 21.51 -4.53 -24.01
N ALA A 75 22.14 -5.62 -23.57
CA ALA A 75 21.89 -6.95 -24.09
C ALA A 75 20.50 -7.50 -23.73
N ASN A 76 19.88 -7.00 -22.65
CA ASN A 76 18.60 -7.48 -22.12
C ASN A 76 17.59 -6.34 -21.92
N GLU A 77 17.51 -5.41 -22.87
CA GLU A 77 16.68 -4.19 -22.74
C GLU A 77 15.21 -4.49 -22.40
N GLN A 78 14.62 -5.53 -23.00
CA GLN A 78 13.23 -5.89 -22.73
C GLN A 78 13.03 -6.36 -21.28
N LEU A 79 13.98 -7.12 -20.73
CA LEU A 79 13.92 -7.56 -19.34
C LEU A 79 13.99 -6.35 -18.39
N PHE A 80 14.84 -5.38 -18.70
CA PHE A 80 14.94 -4.13 -17.94
C PHE A 80 13.62 -3.34 -17.96
N ARG A 81 13.00 -3.19 -19.14
CA ARG A 81 11.69 -2.52 -19.28
C ARG A 81 10.56 -3.26 -18.57
N TRP A 82 10.58 -4.59 -18.58
CA TRP A 82 9.62 -5.39 -17.81
C TRP A 82 9.84 -5.24 -16.30
N GLY A 83 11.09 -5.05 -15.84
CA GLY A 83 11.39 -4.66 -14.47
C GLY A 83 10.68 -3.38 -14.05
N PHE A 84 10.78 -2.33 -14.87
CA PHE A 84 10.05 -1.08 -14.63
C PHE A 84 8.54 -1.28 -14.52
N VAL A 85 7.93 -2.07 -15.41
CA VAL A 85 6.49 -2.37 -15.34
C VAL A 85 6.15 -3.18 -14.08
N ALA A 86 7.03 -4.10 -13.68
CA ALA A 86 6.89 -4.92 -12.49
C ALA A 86 7.09 -4.14 -11.18
N GLU A 87 7.61 -2.91 -11.22
CA GLU A 87 7.59 -1.98 -10.10
C GLU A 87 6.37 -1.04 -10.19
N LEU A 88 6.01 -0.57 -11.38
CA LEU A 88 4.88 0.34 -11.59
C LEU A 88 3.50 -0.27 -11.29
N VAL A 89 3.26 -1.52 -11.68
CA VAL A 89 1.95 -2.17 -11.47
C VAL A 89 1.69 -2.39 -9.97
N PRO A 90 2.62 -2.98 -9.18
CA PRO A 90 2.51 -3.04 -7.72
C PRO A 90 2.26 -1.69 -7.07
N LEU A 91 2.90 -0.62 -7.53
CA LEU A 91 2.70 0.73 -7.01
C LEU A 91 1.22 1.15 -7.04
N LEU A 92 0.55 0.93 -8.18
CA LEU A 92 -0.87 1.23 -8.35
C LEU A 92 -1.74 0.32 -7.47
N CYS A 93 -1.40 -0.97 -7.40
CA CYS A 93 -2.09 -1.93 -6.53
C CYS A 93 -1.98 -1.53 -5.05
N ASN A 94 -0.83 -1.01 -4.62
CA ASN A 94 -0.58 -0.58 -3.24
C ASN A 94 -1.46 0.61 -2.85
N MET A 95 -1.69 1.57 -3.76
CA MET A 95 -2.62 2.68 -3.52
C MET A 95 -4.06 2.18 -3.33
N LEU A 96 -4.50 1.20 -4.12
CA LEU A 96 -5.83 0.59 -3.98
C LEU A 96 -5.94 -0.21 -2.68
N LEU A 97 -4.89 -0.94 -2.31
CA LEU A 97 -4.80 -1.67 -1.04
C LEU A 97 -4.96 -0.77 0.17
N ALA A 98 -4.31 0.39 0.16
CA ALA A 98 -4.43 1.37 1.23
C ALA A 98 -5.89 1.79 1.47
N VAL A 99 -6.65 2.03 0.40
CA VAL A 99 -8.08 2.36 0.47
C VAL A 99 -8.89 1.19 1.02
N ILE A 100 -8.66 -0.04 0.54
CA ILE A 100 -9.37 -1.22 1.03
C ILE A 100 -9.09 -1.47 2.52
N PHE A 101 -7.84 -1.31 2.96
CA PHE A 101 -7.50 -1.43 4.37
C PHE A 101 -8.13 -0.33 5.21
N TYR A 102 -8.24 0.90 4.69
CA TYR A 102 -9.00 1.93 5.38
C TYR A 102 -10.46 1.51 5.58
N GLU A 103 -11.13 1.03 4.54
CA GLU A 103 -12.52 0.56 4.66
C GLU A 103 -12.67 -0.60 5.66
N LEU A 104 -11.75 -1.55 5.66
CA LEU A 104 -11.79 -2.70 6.56
C LEU A 104 -11.49 -2.33 8.02
N PHE A 105 -10.56 -1.42 8.27
CA PHE A 105 -10.03 -1.16 9.62
C PHE A 105 -10.44 0.18 10.24
N ALA A 106 -11.12 1.07 9.52
CA ALA A 106 -11.63 2.33 10.08
C ALA A 106 -12.57 2.11 11.27
N ILE A 107 -13.31 0.99 11.30
CA ILE A 107 -14.18 0.58 12.41
C ILE A 107 -13.41 0.15 13.68
N VAL A 108 -12.09 -0.05 13.60
CA VAL A 108 -11.24 -0.41 14.74
C VAL A 108 -10.63 0.84 15.35
N ASN A 109 -10.01 1.67 14.50
CA ASN A 109 -9.52 3.00 14.88
C ASN A 109 -9.33 3.84 13.61
N ARG A 110 -10.25 4.79 13.38
CA ARG A 110 -10.24 5.64 12.19
C ARG A 110 -8.94 6.42 12.01
N ARG A 111 -8.34 6.93 13.09
CA ARG A 111 -7.11 7.75 13.01
C ARG A 111 -5.92 6.92 12.54
N ILE A 112 -5.76 5.70 13.07
CA ILE A 112 -4.67 4.81 12.67
C ILE A 112 -4.91 4.24 11.27
N ALA A 113 -6.16 3.95 10.91
CA ALA A 113 -6.50 3.55 9.53
C ALA A 113 -6.17 4.66 8.52
N THR A 114 -6.45 5.93 8.86
CA THR A 114 -6.02 7.08 8.04
C THR A 114 -4.50 7.16 7.93
N LEU A 115 -3.76 6.89 9.01
CA LEU A 115 -2.29 6.89 8.98
C LEU A 115 -1.75 5.85 7.99
N VAL A 116 -2.33 4.64 7.94
CA VAL A 116 -1.97 3.61 6.94
C VAL A 116 -2.11 4.18 5.53
N VAL A 117 -3.21 4.89 5.23
CA VAL A 117 -3.43 5.50 3.92
C VAL A 117 -2.38 6.55 3.60
N TYR A 118 -2.16 7.51 4.51
CA TYR A 118 -1.21 8.59 4.26
C TYR A 118 0.22 8.08 4.07
N CYS A 119 0.67 7.17 4.93
CA CYS A 119 1.99 6.57 4.78
C CYS A 119 2.11 5.77 3.48
N SER A 120 1.11 4.98 3.13
CA SER A 120 1.13 4.19 1.88
C SER A 120 1.14 5.06 0.64
N LEU A 121 0.35 6.14 0.61
CA LEU A 121 0.31 7.07 -0.52
C LEU A 121 1.61 7.88 -0.66
N VAL A 122 2.17 8.37 0.46
CA VAL A 122 3.45 9.09 0.44
C VAL A 122 4.58 8.17 0.01
N GLY A 123 4.66 6.95 0.56
CA GLY A 123 5.63 5.95 0.13
C GLY A 123 5.51 5.64 -1.36
N SER A 124 4.29 5.41 -1.85
CA SER A 124 4.04 5.13 -3.27
C SER A 124 4.34 6.33 -4.17
N ALA A 125 4.14 7.57 -3.71
CA ALA A 125 4.50 8.76 -4.47
C ALA A 125 6.02 8.90 -4.60
N ILE A 126 6.76 8.59 -3.53
CA ILE A 126 8.23 8.60 -3.53
C ILE A 126 8.77 7.52 -4.45
N GLU A 127 8.29 6.29 -4.33
CA GLU A 127 8.68 5.18 -5.20
C GLU A 127 8.33 5.45 -6.67
N GLY A 128 7.14 6.01 -6.93
CA GLY A 128 6.74 6.43 -8.28
C GLY A 128 7.64 7.50 -8.89
N ALA A 129 8.15 8.45 -8.08
CA ALA A 129 9.15 9.40 -8.53
C ALA A 129 10.52 8.74 -8.77
N ASP A 130 10.87 7.76 -7.94
CA ASP A 130 12.13 7.02 -8.02
C ASP A 130 12.22 6.08 -9.23
N LEU A 131 11.08 5.65 -9.79
CA LEU A 131 11.02 4.92 -11.07
C LEU A 131 11.71 5.65 -12.24
N VAL A 132 11.89 6.98 -12.15
CA VAL A 132 12.69 7.73 -13.12
C VAL A 132 14.16 7.27 -13.06
N ASN A 133 14.70 7.03 -11.87
CA ASN A 133 16.05 6.50 -11.68
C ASN A 133 16.18 5.06 -12.20
N HIS A 134 15.11 4.26 -12.13
CA HIS A 134 15.06 2.95 -12.79
C HIS A 134 15.21 3.10 -14.31
N MET A 135 14.52 4.03 -14.96
CA MET A 135 14.59 4.16 -16.42
C MET A 135 15.84 4.90 -16.93
N ALA A 136 16.48 5.69 -16.07
CA ALA A 136 17.63 6.53 -16.44
C ALA A 136 18.79 5.77 -17.10
N PRO A 137 19.24 4.57 -16.66
CA PRO A 137 20.31 3.82 -17.29
C PRO A 137 20.10 3.60 -18.79
N LEU A 138 18.91 3.14 -19.17
CA LEU A 138 18.59 2.86 -20.56
C LEU A 138 18.53 4.13 -21.42
N ILE A 139 18.03 5.23 -20.84
CA ILE A 139 17.97 6.53 -21.49
C ILE A 139 19.38 7.09 -21.69
N LEU A 140 20.21 7.08 -20.65
CA LEU A 140 21.59 7.58 -20.68
C LEU A 140 22.42 6.80 -21.69
N LEU A 141 22.43 5.46 -21.61
CA LEU A 141 23.24 4.63 -22.49
C LEU A 141 22.83 4.80 -23.97
N LYS A 142 21.53 4.82 -24.29
CA LYS A 142 21.08 4.86 -25.70
C LYS A 142 20.96 6.26 -26.29
N ARG A 143 20.54 7.25 -25.50
CA ARG A 143 20.37 8.63 -25.99
C ARG A 143 21.64 9.45 -25.81
N GLY A 144 22.38 9.22 -24.72
CA GLY A 144 23.66 9.88 -24.49
C GLY A 144 24.69 9.51 -25.56
N GLU A 145 24.74 8.24 -25.96
CA GLU A 145 25.62 7.79 -27.06
C GLU A 145 25.30 8.53 -28.37
N LYS A 146 24.01 8.70 -28.69
CA LYS A 146 23.56 9.47 -29.88
C LYS A 146 23.91 10.95 -29.83
N LEU A 147 24.14 11.49 -28.64
CA LEU A 147 24.59 12.88 -28.43
C LEU A 147 26.12 12.99 -28.48
N GLY A 148 26.84 11.90 -28.73
CA GLY A 148 28.30 11.89 -28.78
C GLY A 148 28.99 11.94 -27.41
N ILE A 149 28.27 11.62 -26.33
CA ILE A 149 28.84 11.55 -24.98
C ILE A 149 29.70 10.29 -24.86
N ASP A 150 30.84 10.41 -24.19
CA ASP A 150 31.75 9.29 -23.96
C ASP A 150 31.07 8.12 -23.23
N MET A 151 31.28 6.90 -23.73
CA MET A 151 30.61 5.70 -23.24
C MET A 151 31.00 5.38 -21.78
N SER A 152 32.25 5.60 -21.39
CA SER A 152 32.69 5.32 -20.01
C SER A 152 31.97 6.22 -19.00
N LEU A 153 31.74 7.48 -19.36
CA LEU A 153 30.95 8.41 -18.57
C LEU A 153 29.47 7.97 -18.48
N LEU A 154 28.87 7.54 -19.59
CA LEU A 154 27.48 7.07 -19.60
C LEU A 154 27.29 5.82 -18.74
N GLN A 155 28.24 4.88 -18.77
CA GLN A 155 28.21 3.67 -17.94
C GLN A 155 28.29 4.02 -16.45
N ALA A 156 29.21 4.91 -16.07
CA ALA A 156 29.32 5.38 -14.69
C ALA A 156 28.03 6.08 -14.22
N GLN A 157 27.47 6.98 -15.04
CA GLN A 157 26.21 7.68 -14.72
C GLN A 157 25.03 6.72 -14.60
N ALA A 158 24.90 5.77 -15.53
CA ALA A 158 23.86 4.74 -15.48
C ALA A 158 23.96 3.88 -14.21
N TYR A 159 25.17 3.52 -13.79
CA TYR A 159 25.36 2.79 -12.53
C TYR A 159 25.02 3.66 -11.31
N MET A 160 25.38 4.94 -11.32
CA MET A 160 25.03 5.88 -10.25
C MET A 160 23.51 6.07 -10.10
N THR A 161 22.74 6.11 -11.19
CA THR A 161 21.28 6.22 -11.10
C THR A 161 20.64 4.99 -10.49
N LEU A 162 21.19 3.79 -10.70
CA LEU A 162 20.74 2.57 -10.00
C LEU A 162 21.02 2.61 -8.50
N ASN A 163 22.13 3.25 -8.08
CA ASN A 163 22.41 3.48 -6.66
C ASN A 163 21.46 4.52 -6.06
N LEU A 164 21.15 5.60 -6.80
CA LEU A 164 20.14 6.58 -6.39
C LEU A 164 18.76 5.94 -6.23
N GLN A 165 18.37 5.06 -7.16
CA GLN A 165 17.15 4.28 -7.05
C GLN A 165 17.13 3.45 -5.75
N SER A 166 18.25 2.81 -5.40
CA SER A 166 18.33 2.07 -4.14
C SER A 166 18.08 2.93 -2.89
N ILE A 167 18.48 4.21 -2.94
CA ILE A 167 18.24 5.17 -1.85
C ILE A 167 16.78 5.64 -1.86
N GLY A 168 16.23 5.99 -3.03
CA GLY A 168 14.84 6.41 -3.18
C GLY A 168 13.86 5.34 -2.70
N PHE A 169 14.08 4.09 -3.11
CA PHE A 169 13.33 2.94 -2.63
C PHE A 169 13.42 2.77 -1.10
N ALA A 170 14.60 2.94 -0.50
CA ALA A 170 14.75 2.87 0.95
C ALA A 170 13.99 3.99 1.68
N VAL A 171 13.87 5.19 1.10
CA VAL A 171 13.04 6.27 1.66
C VAL A 171 11.56 5.89 1.59
N ALA A 172 11.09 5.32 0.48
CA ALA A 172 9.72 4.82 0.37
C ALA A 172 9.43 3.71 1.42
N LEU A 173 10.38 2.80 1.65
CA LEU A 173 10.28 1.76 2.67
C LEU A 173 10.13 2.31 4.10
N VAL A 174 10.60 3.51 4.42
CA VAL A 174 10.37 4.11 5.74
C VAL A 174 8.87 4.33 5.97
N PHE A 175 8.19 4.92 4.98
CA PHE A 175 6.76 5.15 5.06
C PHE A 175 5.98 3.84 5.02
N PHE A 176 6.41 2.89 4.18
CA PHE A 176 5.81 1.56 4.13
C PHE A 176 5.95 0.82 5.46
N GLY A 177 7.12 0.88 6.11
CA GLY A 177 7.35 0.31 7.43
C GLY A 177 6.42 0.88 8.50
N ILE A 178 6.19 2.19 8.50
CA ILE A 178 5.20 2.85 9.38
C ILE A 178 3.78 2.37 9.07
N ALA A 179 3.42 2.24 7.79
CA ALA A 179 2.12 1.72 7.38
C ALA A 179 1.92 0.27 7.86
N CYS A 180 2.94 -0.58 7.75
CA CYS A 180 2.93 -1.97 8.24
C CYS A 180 2.78 -2.03 9.76
N LEU A 181 3.46 -1.17 10.51
CA LEU A 181 3.29 -1.07 11.97
C LEU A 181 1.86 -0.69 12.36
N ALA A 182 1.31 0.34 11.70
CA ALA A 182 -0.05 0.82 11.94
C ALA A 182 -1.10 -0.24 11.56
N LEU A 183 -0.93 -0.90 10.41
CA LEU A 183 -1.80 -1.97 9.95
C LEU A 183 -1.69 -3.20 10.84
N GLY A 184 -0.48 -3.58 11.27
CA GLY A 184 -0.23 -4.69 12.18
C GLY A 184 -0.92 -4.47 13.52
N TYR A 185 -0.87 -3.25 14.05
CA TYR A 185 -1.61 -2.85 15.25
C TYR A 185 -3.14 -2.96 15.05
N LEU A 186 -3.68 -2.48 13.93
CA LEU A 186 -5.11 -2.58 13.62
C LEU A 186 -5.56 -4.04 13.52
N ILE A 187 -4.80 -4.89 12.83
CA ILE A 187 -5.07 -6.33 12.73
C ILE A 187 -5.07 -6.97 14.11
N TYR A 188 -4.08 -6.65 14.95
CA TYR A 188 -3.99 -7.19 16.30
C TYR A 188 -5.22 -6.84 17.17
N GLN A 189 -5.74 -5.62 17.03
CA GLN A 189 -6.91 -5.14 17.77
C GLN A 189 -8.26 -5.59 17.17
N SER A 190 -8.30 -5.87 15.86
CA SER A 190 -9.53 -6.13 15.10
C SER A 190 -10.33 -7.36 15.56
N ARG A 191 -9.65 -8.42 16.02
CA ARG A 191 -10.22 -9.75 16.36
C ARG A 191 -10.95 -10.49 15.22
N PHE A 192 -11.21 -9.84 14.08
CA PHE A 192 -11.77 -10.46 12.87
C PHE A 192 -10.70 -11.05 11.93
N LEU A 193 -9.41 -10.75 12.20
CA LEU A 193 -8.23 -11.43 11.65
C LEU A 193 -7.37 -12.02 12.79
N PRO A 194 -6.53 -13.03 12.51
CA PRO A 194 -5.63 -13.60 13.51
C PRO A 194 -4.59 -12.59 13.99
N ARG A 195 -4.45 -12.49 15.32
CA ARG A 195 -3.51 -11.55 15.96
C ARG A 195 -2.04 -11.79 15.60
N PHE A 196 -1.66 -13.04 15.38
CA PHE A 196 -0.28 -13.38 15.03
C PHE A 196 0.15 -12.75 13.70
N ILE A 197 -0.78 -12.59 12.74
CA ILE A 197 -0.52 -11.92 11.46
C ILE A 197 -0.20 -10.45 11.71
N GLY A 198 -0.98 -9.78 12.57
CA GLY A 198 -0.73 -8.39 12.95
C GLY A 198 0.61 -8.21 13.66
N ALA A 199 0.99 -9.16 14.52
CA ALA A 199 2.29 -9.13 15.20
C ALA A 199 3.46 -9.32 14.22
N PHE A 200 3.37 -10.28 13.29
CA PHE A 200 4.39 -10.48 12.27
C PHE A 200 4.53 -9.28 11.33
N LEU A 201 3.42 -8.68 10.90
CA LEU A 201 3.42 -7.47 10.07
C LEU A 201 4.05 -6.27 10.81
N ALA A 202 3.84 -6.16 12.12
CA ALA A 202 4.49 -5.12 12.92
C ALA A 202 6.02 -5.35 13.02
N VAL A 203 6.45 -6.60 13.22
CA VAL A 203 7.89 -6.94 13.22
C VAL A 203 8.53 -6.60 11.88
N GLU A 204 7.88 -6.97 10.78
CA GLU A 204 8.31 -6.63 9.42
C GLU A 204 8.40 -5.12 9.19
N GLY A 205 7.42 -4.35 9.65
CA GLY A 205 7.48 -2.89 9.62
C GLY A 205 8.72 -2.32 10.33
N PHE A 206 9.09 -2.89 11.49
CA PHE A 206 10.35 -2.53 12.16
C PHE A 206 11.58 -2.94 11.35
N CYS A 207 11.56 -4.11 10.71
CA CYS A 207 12.65 -4.56 9.85
C CYS A 207 12.86 -3.59 8.67
N TYR A 208 11.80 -3.12 8.01
CA TYR A 208 11.91 -2.12 6.94
C TYR A 208 12.55 -0.81 7.44
N LEU A 209 12.13 -0.33 8.62
CA LEU A 209 12.72 0.86 9.22
C LEU A 209 14.23 0.67 9.51
N ILE A 210 14.59 -0.44 10.17
CA ILE A 210 16.00 -0.74 10.48
C ILE A 210 16.82 -0.81 9.20
N ASN A 211 16.32 -1.50 8.17
CA ASN A 211 17.00 -1.64 6.89
C ASN A 211 17.26 -0.27 6.24
N SER A 212 16.24 0.59 6.16
CA SER A 212 16.38 1.93 5.58
C SER A 212 17.35 2.82 6.37
N PHE A 213 17.22 2.88 7.70
CA PHE A 213 18.11 3.70 8.51
C PHE A 213 19.56 3.21 8.51
N VAL A 214 19.79 1.89 8.46
CA VAL A 214 21.14 1.34 8.29
C VAL A 214 21.71 1.74 6.94
N LEU A 215 20.92 1.71 5.86
CA LEU A 215 21.38 2.16 4.55
C LEU A 215 21.80 3.65 4.57
N PHE A 216 21.07 4.51 5.28
CA PHE A 216 21.37 5.94 5.36
C PHE A 216 22.55 6.28 6.28
N LEU A 217 22.61 5.66 7.46
CA LEU A 217 23.53 6.05 8.52
C LEU A 217 24.79 5.18 8.58
N ALA A 218 24.70 3.94 8.09
CA ALA A 218 25.75 2.93 8.24
C ALA A 218 25.84 2.02 6.99
N PRO A 219 26.06 2.58 5.78
CA PRO A 219 25.98 1.85 4.51
C PRO A 219 26.93 0.65 4.42
N ALA A 220 28.04 0.66 5.18
CA ALA A 220 28.96 -0.48 5.28
C ALA A 220 28.32 -1.77 5.81
N TYR A 221 27.21 -1.67 6.55
CA TYR A 221 26.49 -2.81 7.11
C TYR A 221 25.20 -3.16 6.35
N ALA A 222 24.78 -2.33 5.39
CA ALA A 222 23.48 -2.44 4.74
C ALA A 222 23.26 -3.80 4.07
N ALA A 223 24.25 -4.31 3.34
CA ALA A 223 24.14 -5.62 2.68
C ALA A 223 23.90 -6.78 3.65
N ARG A 224 24.56 -6.75 4.82
CA ARG A 224 24.40 -7.81 5.84
C ARG A 224 23.05 -7.72 6.53
N VAL A 225 22.62 -6.50 6.86
CA VAL A 225 21.32 -6.25 7.49
C VAL A 225 20.18 -6.63 6.55
N PHE A 226 20.27 -6.26 5.27
CA PHE A 226 19.29 -6.63 4.26
C PHE A 226 19.09 -8.15 4.17
N GLN A 227 20.19 -8.91 4.11
CA GLN A 227 20.13 -10.38 4.08
C GLN A 227 19.50 -10.98 5.35
N ALA A 228 19.82 -10.44 6.52
CA ALA A 228 19.25 -10.91 7.78
C ALA A 228 17.75 -10.62 7.90
N LEU A 229 17.30 -9.49 7.34
CA LEU A 229 15.93 -9.01 7.46
C LEU A 229 15.00 -9.49 6.33
N MET A 230 15.53 -10.11 5.26
CA MET A 230 14.72 -10.73 4.20
C MET A 230 13.72 -11.77 4.71
N VAL A 231 13.99 -12.42 5.85
CA VAL A 231 13.05 -13.37 6.47
C VAL A 231 11.77 -12.68 6.96
N ALA A 232 11.84 -11.39 7.28
CA ALA A 232 10.69 -10.63 7.74
C ALA A 232 9.63 -10.43 6.64
N ALA A 233 10.05 -10.43 5.36
CA ALA A 233 9.18 -10.31 4.17
C ALA A 233 8.14 -11.46 4.05
N LEU A 234 8.26 -12.51 4.87
CA LEU A 234 7.28 -13.59 4.93
C LEU A 234 5.95 -13.15 5.54
N ALA A 235 5.92 -12.10 6.35
CA ALA A 235 4.70 -11.66 7.03
C ALA A 235 3.65 -11.14 6.02
N GLU A 236 4.09 -10.38 5.02
CA GLU A 236 3.26 -9.98 3.88
C GLU A 236 2.68 -11.16 3.08
N ILE A 237 3.48 -12.20 2.85
CA ILE A 237 3.04 -13.42 2.18
C ILE A 237 1.96 -14.13 3.02
N VAL A 238 2.17 -14.22 4.33
CA VAL A 238 1.19 -14.81 5.25
C VAL A 238 -0.12 -14.03 5.26
N LEU A 239 -0.07 -12.69 5.31
CA LEU A 239 -1.25 -11.83 5.23
C LEU A 239 -1.98 -12.01 3.89
N CYS A 240 -1.25 -11.97 2.78
CA CYS A 240 -1.78 -12.14 1.42
C CYS A 240 -2.53 -13.48 1.29
N LEU A 241 -1.87 -14.59 1.63
CA LEU A 241 -2.48 -15.92 1.56
C LEU A 241 -3.69 -16.04 2.50
N TRP A 242 -3.63 -15.45 3.68
CA TRP A 242 -4.76 -15.44 4.60
C TRP A 242 -5.97 -14.70 4.01
N LEU A 243 -5.75 -13.52 3.45
CA LEU A 243 -6.80 -12.71 2.81
C LEU A 243 -7.41 -13.44 1.60
N LEU A 244 -6.58 -14.14 0.81
CA LEU A 244 -7.01 -14.93 -0.36
C LEU A 244 -7.77 -16.22 -0.01
N ILE A 245 -7.40 -16.92 1.08
CA ILE A 245 -7.97 -18.24 1.41
C ILE A 245 -9.07 -18.14 2.47
N ARG A 246 -8.83 -17.40 3.56
CA ARG A 246 -9.75 -17.27 4.71
C ARG A 246 -10.55 -15.97 4.69
N GLY A 247 -9.91 -14.88 4.28
CA GLY A 247 -10.52 -13.55 4.31
C GLY A 247 -10.74 -13.05 5.74
N VAL A 248 -11.70 -12.15 5.90
CA VAL A 248 -12.10 -11.58 7.18
C VAL A 248 -13.31 -12.33 7.74
N ASN A 249 -13.38 -12.52 9.07
CA ASN A 249 -14.57 -13.04 9.71
C ASN A 249 -15.69 -11.99 9.68
N ALA A 250 -16.64 -12.15 8.76
CA ALA A 250 -17.72 -11.19 8.51
C ALA A 250 -18.59 -10.93 9.75
N SER A 251 -19.00 -11.98 10.48
CA SER A 251 -19.82 -11.81 11.69
C SER A 251 -19.12 -10.97 12.76
N LYS A 252 -17.84 -11.22 13.04
CA LYS A 252 -17.07 -10.40 13.98
C LYS A 252 -16.83 -8.97 13.49
N TRP A 253 -16.74 -8.79 12.18
CA TRP A 253 -16.59 -7.47 11.57
C TRP A 253 -17.89 -6.67 11.71
N ASP A 254 -19.04 -7.28 11.43
CA ASP A 254 -20.37 -6.66 11.56
C ASP A 254 -20.67 -6.30 13.03
N GLU A 255 -20.36 -7.19 13.99
CA GLU A 255 -20.46 -6.92 15.43
C GLU A 255 -19.63 -5.68 15.83
N ARG A 256 -18.42 -5.58 15.30
CA ARG A 256 -17.52 -4.46 15.59
C ARG A 256 -18.02 -3.16 14.96
N ALA A 257 -18.52 -3.22 13.73
CA ALA A 257 -19.09 -2.07 13.03
C ALA A 257 -20.34 -1.54 13.76
N ALA A 258 -21.21 -2.44 14.25
CA ALA A 258 -22.38 -2.06 15.04
C ALA A 258 -21.99 -1.39 16.38
N SER A 259 -20.98 -1.93 17.07
CA SER A 259 -20.45 -1.33 18.30
C SER A 259 -19.90 0.08 18.08
N GLU A 260 -19.19 0.33 16.98
CA GLU A 260 -18.65 1.67 16.69
C GLU A 260 -19.77 2.67 16.39
N ALA A 261 -20.79 2.25 15.63
CA ALA A 261 -21.95 3.08 15.32
C ALA A 261 -22.72 3.50 16.59
N SER A 262 -22.90 2.60 17.56
CA SER A 262 -23.59 2.92 18.81
C SER A 262 -22.81 3.91 19.67
N HIS A 263 -21.47 3.80 19.74
CA HIS A 263 -20.63 4.75 20.48
C HIS A 263 -20.62 6.14 19.83
N GLY A 264 -20.68 6.22 18.49
CA GLY A 264 -20.79 7.48 17.77
C GLY A 264 -22.09 8.22 18.06
N ASP A 265 -23.21 7.50 18.11
CA ASP A 265 -24.54 8.07 18.37
C ASP A 265 -24.68 8.52 19.85
N GLU A 266 -24.13 7.73 20.77
CA GLU A 266 -24.11 8.06 22.20
C GLU A 266 -23.21 9.27 22.50
N ALA A 267 -22.12 9.47 21.74
CA ALA A 267 -21.25 10.65 21.83
C ALA A 267 -21.87 11.93 21.26
N LEU A 268 -22.82 11.82 20.31
CA LEU A 268 -23.57 12.96 19.75
C LEU A 268 -24.75 13.38 20.64
N SER A 269 -25.30 12.44 21.43
CA SER A 269 -26.45 12.67 22.32
C SER A 269 -26.29 13.82 23.37
N PRO A 270 -25.12 14.05 24.00
CA PRO A 270 -24.95 15.13 24.98
C PRO A 270 -24.70 16.48 24.30
N VAL A 271 -24.14 16.47 23.08
CA VAL A 271 -23.85 17.67 22.28
C VAL A 271 -25.15 18.27 21.74
N LEU A 272 -26.07 17.44 21.24
CA LEU A 272 -27.40 17.87 20.79
C LEU A 272 -28.30 18.31 21.96
N ARG A 273 -28.16 17.71 23.15
CA ARG A 273 -28.85 18.20 24.35
C ARG A 273 -28.38 19.58 24.82
N ARG A 274 -27.10 19.93 24.64
CA ARG A 274 -26.60 21.28 24.97
C ARG A 274 -27.03 22.35 23.96
N GLY A 275 -27.23 21.99 22.69
CA GLY A 275 -27.74 22.91 21.66
C GLY A 275 -29.20 23.35 21.89
N ASN A 276 -30.05 22.44 22.39
CA ASN A 276 -31.47 22.75 22.61
C ASN A 276 -31.77 23.52 23.91
N VAL A 277 -30.82 23.62 24.84
CA VAL A 277 -31.01 24.42 26.08
C VAL A 277 -30.71 25.90 25.85
N VAL A 278 -29.88 26.25 24.87
CA VAL A 278 -29.54 27.66 24.55
C VAL A 278 -30.55 28.29 23.58
N ALA A 279 -31.35 27.49 22.86
CA ALA A 279 -32.38 27.99 21.96
C ALA A 279 -33.73 28.31 22.65
N ASN A 280 -33.87 28.01 23.94
CA ASN A 280 -35.11 28.18 24.71
C ASN A 280 -34.96 29.11 25.93
N SER A 281 -33.91 29.94 25.97
CA SER A 281 -33.68 30.98 26.98
C SER A 281 -33.69 32.37 26.37
#